data_AF-A0A7R9Z3X7-F1
#
_entry.id   AF-A0A7R9Z3X7-F1
#
_cell.length_a   1.000
_cell.length_b   1.000
_cell.length_c   1.000
_cell.angle_alpha   90.00
_cell.angle_beta   90.00
_cell.angle_gamma   90.00
#
_symmetry.space_group_name_H-M   'P 1'
#
loop_
_entity.id
_entity.type
_entity.pdbx_description
1 polymer ?
#
loop_
_entity_poly.entity_id
_entity_poly.type
_entity_poly.pdbx_seq_one_letter_code
_entity_poly.pdbx_strand_id
1 'polypeptide(L)'
;MTKAGLFLRFTLLATSVVFGEGFHVKAPTNAPSQLTVASKTNFDATTSSRRELIDSVLSSAAALSALSPLILNSNPASADVTNKIASSASLRLIKRSLREIQDLEIAASSNDYEGIKTGLRTPPFTEIRKNCMVLIRGGEDGPDAEALKSTYADFIKAAEELDSSAGLALRGRKGISLIGPYDNTVKGLVAFL
;
A
#
# COMPACT_ATOMS: atom_id res chain seq x y z
N MET A 1 -3.36 43.02 -54.10
CA MET A 1 -4.76 43.14 -53.64
C MET A 1 -4.92 42.24 -52.41
N THR A 2 -4.62 42.80 -51.22
CA THR A 2 -5.57 43.06 -50.08
C THR A 2 -5.94 41.80 -49.28
N LYS A 3 -5.21 41.45 -48.21
CA LYS A 3 -5.35 41.83 -46.77
C LYS A 3 -6.51 41.14 -46.01
N ALA A 4 -6.16 40.29 -45.03
CA ALA A 4 -6.68 40.17 -43.65
C ALA A 4 -6.18 38.82 -43.08
N GLY A 5 -5.44 38.67 -41.97
CA GLY A 5 -5.21 39.57 -40.85
C GLY A 5 -6.24 39.33 -39.74
N LEU A 6 -6.18 38.19 -39.03
CA LEU A 6 -6.94 37.99 -37.80
C LEU A 6 -6.05 37.42 -36.68
N PHE A 7 -5.42 38.35 -35.98
CA PHE A 7 -4.87 38.17 -34.63
C PHE A 7 -6.02 38.21 -33.62
N LEU A 8 -6.20 37.18 -32.79
CA LEU A 8 -6.99 37.24 -31.55
C LEU A 8 -6.23 36.45 -30.47
N ARG A 9 -5.35 37.12 -29.73
CA ARG A 9 -5.54 37.63 -28.35
C ARG A 9 -5.73 36.53 -27.29
N PHE A 10 -4.60 36.21 -26.67
CA PHE A 10 -4.36 35.90 -25.25
C PHE A 10 -5.56 36.03 -24.31
N THR A 11 -5.81 35.00 -23.50
CA THR A 11 -6.33 35.17 -22.13
C THR A 11 -5.70 34.12 -21.23
N LEU A 12 -4.70 34.56 -20.46
CA LEU A 12 -3.99 33.81 -19.43
C LEU A 12 -4.74 34.07 -18.12
N LEU A 13 -5.39 33.06 -17.56
CA LEU A 13 -6.08 33.18 -16.26
C LEU A 13 -5.08 32.82 -15.16
N ALA A 14 -4.46 33.84 -14.57
CA ALA A 14 -3.66 33.73 -13.36
C ALA A 14 -4.58 33.90 -12.13
N THR A 15 -4.75 32.85 -11.33
CA THR A 15 -5.37 32.96 -10.00
C THR A 15 -4.29 33.03 -8.94
N SER A 16 -3.98 34.25 -8.51
CA SER A 16 -3.20 34.54 -7.31
C SER A 16 -4.11 34.54 -6.08
N VAL A 17 -3.77 33.78 -5.03
CA VAL A 17 -4.32 33.98 -3.68
C VAL A 17 -3.15 34.33 -2.77
N VAL A 18 -3.21 35.53 -2.18
CA VAL A 18 -2.21 36.11 -1.28
C VAL A 18 -2.89 36.46 0.05
N PHE A 19 -2.30 35.92 1.13
CA PHE A 19 -2.21 36.35 2.53
C PHE A 19 -3.46 36.75 3.36
N GLY A 20 -3.47 36.21 4.59
CA GLY A 20 -4.17 36.76 5.75
C GLY A 20 -3.54 36.22 7.04
N GLU A 21 -2.81 37.10 7.74
CA GLU A 21 -2.15 36.86 9.02
C GLU A 21 -3.13 36.75 10.20
N GLY A 22 -2.66 36.12 11.29
CA GLY A 22 -2.93 36.60 12.65
C GLY A 22 -4.19 36.09 13.33
N PHE A 23 -4.10 34.97 14.05
CA PHE A 23 -5.01 34.70 15.16
C PHE A 23 -4.24 34.67 16.48
N HIS A 24 -4.46 35.74 17.25
CA HIS A 24 -3.95 35.96 18.59
C HIS A 24 -4.85 35.18 19.57
N VAL A 25 -4.34 34.13 20.24
CA VAL A 25 -5.07 33.49 21.34
C VAL A 25 -4.42 33.87 22.67
N LYS A 26 -5.21 34.61 23.44
CA LYS A 26 -4.92 35.12 24.78
C LYS A 26 -5.03 33.99 25.81
N ALA A 27 -4.02 33.84 26.65
CA ALA A 27 -4.02 32.91 27.78
C ALA A 27 -5.05 33.30 28.86
N PRO A 28 -5.53 32.30 29.63
CA PRO A 28 -5.88 32.51 31.03
C PRO A 28 -5.15 31.51 31.97
N THR A 29 -4.20 32.05 32.73
CA THR A 29 -4.09 32.05 34.20
C THR A 29 -4.70 30.90 35.05
N ASN A 30 -3.78 30.19 35.75
CA ASN A 30 -3.82 29.60 37.11
C ASN A 30 -4.86 28.52 37.51
N ALA A 31 -4.40 27.28 37.72
CA ALA A 31 -4.24 26.63 39.05
C ALA A 31 -3.86 25.13 38.91
N PRO A 32 -2.75 24.66 39.51
CA PRO A 32 -2.42 23.23 39.59
C PRO A 32 -2.93 22.60 40.90
N SER A 33 -3.60 21.46 40.82
CA SER A 33 -3.82 20.56 41.96
C SER A 33 -3.28 19.18 41.64
N GLN A 34 -2.49 18.69 42.59
CA GLN A 34 -1.59 17.54 42.56
C GLN A 34 -2.32 16.21 42.39
N LEU A 35 -1.66 15.23 41.77
CA LEU A 35 -1.44 13.97 42.49
C LEU A 35 -0.11 13.32 42.10
N THR A 36 0.69 13.12 43.14
CA THR A 36 2.03 12.56 43.19
C THR A 36 1.99 11.04 42.97
N VAL A 37 2.79 10.53 42.04
CA VAL A 37 3.36 9.17 42.16
C VAL A 37 4.85 9.27 41.88
N ALA A 38 5.62 9.13 42.96
CA ALA A 38 7.06 9.03 42.92
C ALA A 38 7.47 7.63 42.47
N SER A 39 8.46 7.54 41.59
CA SER A 39 9.42 6.43 41.60
C SER A 39 10.78 6.99 41.18
N LYS A 40 11.65 7.06 42.18
CA LYS A 40 13.04 7.52 42.07
C LYS A 40 13.87 6.49 41.30
N THR A 41 14.56 7.01 40.29
CA THR A 41 15.94 6.74 39.86
C THR A 41 16.68 5.55 40.49
N ASN A 42 17.39 4.78 39.66
CA ASN A 42 18.83 4.99 39.49
C ASN A 42 19.37 4.34 38.21
N PHE A 43 20.06 5.18 37.46
CA PHE A 43 20.99 4.84 36.39
C PHE A 43 22.29 4.39 37.06
N ASP A 44 22.86 3.25 36.70
CA ASP A 44 24.31 3.20 36.50
C ASP A 44 24.69 2.09 35.51
N ALA A 45 25.60 2.44 34.63
CA ALA A 45 26.02 1.66 33.49
C ALA A 45 27.33 0.94 33.84
N THR A 46 27.38 -0.38 33.71
CA THR A 46 28.66 -1.10 33.53
C THR A 46 28.43 -2.39 32.76
N THR A 47 28.99 -2.43 31.55
CA THR A 47 29.72 -3.57 30.96
C THR A 47 29.17 -4.98 31.24
N SER A 48 28.62 -5.63 30.21
CA SER A 48 29.19 -6.84 29.60
C SER A 48 28.15 -7.76 28.96
N SER A 49 28.47 -8.19 27.74
CA SER A 49 28.17 -9.50 27.15
C SER A 49 26.70 -9.91 26.92
N ARG A 50 26.24 -9.64 25.68
CA ARG A 50 25.05 -10.21 25.02
C ARG A 50 25.17 -11.72 24.69
N ARG A 51 25.68 -12.58 25.59
CA ARG A 51 26.01 -13.98 25.22
C ARG A 51 25.59 -15.09 26.20
N GLU A 52 24.66 -14.87 27.13
CA GLU A 52 24.26 -15.92 28.09
C GLU A 52 22.74 -16.17 28.21
N LEU A 53 21.93 -15.80 27.21
CA LEU A 53 20.49 -16.11 27.19
C LEU A 53 20.10 -17.15 26.13
N ILE A 54 21.01 -18.07 25.78
CA ILE A 54 20.73 -19.17 24.83
C ILE A 54 20.81 -20.56 25.49
N ASP A 55 21.37 -20.71 26.70
CA ASP A 55 21.70 -22.05 27.26
C ASP A 55 20.80 -22.54 28.42
N SER A 56 19.49 -22.27 28.41
CA SER A 56 18.61 -22.75 29.50
C SER A 56 17.21 -23.20 29.05
N VAL A 57 17.07 -23.91 27.92
CA VAL A 57 15.83 -24.68 27.64
C VAL A 57 16.15 -26.00 26.94
N LEU A 58 17.14 -26.74 27.45
CA LEU A 58 17.41 -28.12 27.05
C LEU A 58 17.52 -28.96 28.32
N SER A 59 16.37 -29.40 28.85
CA SER A 59 16.20 -30.64 29.65
C SER A 59 14.79 -30.72 30.25
N SER A 60 13.87 -31.36 29.53
CA SER A 60 12.81 -32.23 30.10
C SER A 60 11.96 -32.81 28.97
N ALA A 61 12.45 -33.92 28.42
CA ALA A 61 11.60 -34.84 27.67
C ALA A 61 10.62 -35.55 28.62
N ALA A 62 9.48 -35.98 28.06
CA ALA A 62 8.46 -36.87 28.62
C ALA A 62 7.28 -36.23 29.39
N ALA A 63 6.35 -35.66 28.63
CA ALA A 63 4.90 -35.80 28.87
C ALA A 63 4.16 -35.71 27.52
N LEU A 64 4.19 -36.80 26.75
CA LEU A 64 3.27 -36.99 25.64
C LEU A 64 1.86 -37.27 26.17
N SER A 65 0.86 -36.73 25.45
CA SER A 65 -0.55 -37.14 25.46
C SER A 65 -1.45 -36.45 26.51
N ALA A 66 -1.94 -35.25 26.18
CA ALA A 66 -3.35 -34.82 26.36
C ALA A 66 -3.50 -33.31 26.21
N LEU A 67 -3.25 -32.77 25.02
CA LEU A 67 -3.84 -31.50 24.61
C LEU A 67 -4.51 -31.73 23.28
N SER A 68 -5.79 -32.13 23.36
CA SER A 68 -6.71 -32.07 22.23
C SER A 68 -6.59 -30.68 21.60
N PRO A 69 -6.37 -30.56 20.28
CA PRO A 69 -6.74 -29.33 19.63
C PRO A 69 -8.24 -29.19 19.85
N LEU A 70 -8.63 -28.20 20.64
CA LEU A 70 -9.98 -27.67 20.65
C LEU A 70 -10.24 -27.25 19.19
N ILE A 71 -10.84 -28.16 18.42
CA ILE A 71 -11.43 -27.87 17.13
C ILE A 71 -12.54 -26.88 17.46
N LEU A 72 -12.20 -25.60 17.38
CA LEU A 72 -13.18 -24.54 17.28
C LEU A 72 -13.96 -24.87 16.02
N ASN A 73 -15.15 -25.46 16.21
CA ASN A 73 -16.18 -25.53 15.18
C ASN A 73 -16.42 -24.09 14.72
N SER A 74 -15.71 -23.65 13.69
CA SER A 74 -16.04 -22.45 12.94
C SER A 74 -17.38 -22.75 12.29
N ASN A 75 -18.44 -22.26 12.92
CA ASN A 75 -19.77 -22.32 12.36
C ASN A 75 -19.72 -21.68 10.95
N PRO A 76 -19.99 -22.42 9.86
CA PRO A 76 -19.80 -21.91 8.50
C PRO A 76 -20.70 -20.72 8.18
N ALA A 77 -21.73 -20.47 9.00
CA ALA A 77 -22.64 -19.33 8.88
C ALA A 77 -21.98 -17.96 9.09
N SER A 78 -20.88 -17.85 9.86
CA SER A 78 -20.21 -16.56 10.12
C SER A 78 -19.10 -16.23 9.10
N ALA A 79 -18.66 -17.21 8.30
CA ALA A 79 -17.63 -17.00 7.29
C ALA A 79 -18.17 -16.19 6.10
N ASP A 80 -19.40 -16.46 5.67
CA ASP A 80 -20.04 -15.78 4.53
C ASP A 80 -20.22 -14.27 4.79
N VAL A 81 -20.74 -13.88 5.96
CA VAL A 81 -20.91 -12.46 6.32
C VAL A 81 -19.57 -11.74 6.41
N THR A 82 -18.55 -12.40 6.96
CA THR A 82 -17.19 -11.84 7.08
C THR A 82 -16.55 -11.65 5.71
N ASN A 83 -16.71 -12.62 4.80
CA ASN A 83 -16.20 -12.55 3.44
C ASN A 83 -16.89 -11.45 2.62
N LYS A 84 -18.21 -11.27 2.76
CA LYS A 84 -18.95 -10.19 2.09
C LYS A 84 -18.50 -8.80 2.56
N ILE A 85 -18.35 -8.60 3.86
CA ILE A 85 -17.88 -7.32 4.42
C ILE A 85 -16.42 -7.07 4.03
N ALA A 86 -15.56 -8.08 4.14
CA ALA A 86 -14.16 -8.00 3.73
C ALA A 86 -14.02 -7.68 2.24
N SER A 87 -14.86 -8.29 1.39
CA SER A 87 -14.86 -8.05 -0.05
C SER A 87 -15.22 -6.60 -0.40
N SER A 88 -16.25 -6.03 0.24
CA SER A 88 -16.63 -4.63 0.03
C SER A 88 -15.52 -3.65 0.44
N ALA A 89 -14.89 -3.89 1.59
CA ALA A 89 -13.76 -3.08 2.05
C ALA A 89 -12.55 -3.19 1.10
N SER A 90 -12.19 -4.40 0.69
CA SER A 90 -11.09 -4.64 -0.25
C SER A 90 -11.33 -4.00 -1.62
N LEU A 91 -12.54 -4.03 -2.14
CA LEU A 91 -12.89 -3.39 -3.42
C LEU A 91 -12.70 -1.86 -3.34
N ARG A 92 -13.12 -1.24 -2.22
CA ARG A 92 -12.90 0.20 -1.99
C ARG A 92 -11.41 0.55 -1.91
N LEU A 93 -10.62 -0.30 -1.26
CA LEU A 93 -9.17 -0.11 -1.17
C LEU A 93 -8.51 -0.24 -2.54
N ILE A 94 -8.85 -1.27 -3.33
CA ILE A 94 -8.29 -1.43 -4.69
C ILE A 94 -8.64 -0.24 -5.58
N LYS A 95 -9.88 0.27 -5.54
CA LYS A 95 -10.28 1.48 -6.30
C LYS A 95 -9.53 2.75 -5.87
N ARG A 96 -9.13 2.84 -4.59
CA ARG A 96 -8.27 3.93 -4.12
C ARG A 96 -6.85 3.75 -4.65
N SER A 97 -6.28 2.56 -4.46
CA SER A 97 -4.94 2.22 -4.91
C SER A 97 -4.77 2.27 -6.44
N LEU A 98 -5.84 2.07 -7.22
CA LEU A 98 -5.84 2.26 -8.66
C LEU A 98 -5.49 3.70 -9.04
N ARG A 99 -6.03 4.69 -8.33
CA ARG A 99 -5.68 6.11 -8.56
C ARG A 99 -4.22 6.39 -8.25
N GLU A 100 -3.71 5.79 -7.19
CA GLU A 100 -2.31 5.94 -6.80
C GLU A 100 -1.36 5.22 -7.77
N ILE A 101 -1.77 4.11 -8.40
CA ILE A 101 -1.06 3.52 -9.55
C ILE A 101 -1.12 4.45 -10.75
N GLN A 102 -2.26 5.10 -11.00
CA GLN A 102 -2.39 6.03 -12.11
C GLN A 102 -1.37 7.18 -11.99
N ASP A 103 -1.08 7.64 -10.77
CA ASP A 103 -0.05 8.65 -10.53
C ASP A 103 1.38 8.21 -10.94
N LEU A 104 1.64 6.90 -11.08
CA LEU A 104 2.91 6.37 -11.62
C LEU A 104 3.09 6.65 -13.13
N GLU A 105 2.05 7.13 -13.82
CA GLU A 105 2.15 7.56 -15.23
C GLU A 105 3.25 8.61 -15.41
N ILE A 106 3.38 9.53 -14.46
CA ILE A 106 4.38 10.60 -14.51
C ILE A 106 5.79 9.97 -14.44
N ALA A 107 6.00 9.00 -13.56
CA ALA A 107 7.27 8.29 -13.46
C ALA A 107 7.55 7.45 -14.72
N ALA A 108 6.53 6.82 -15.31
CA ALA A 108 6.66 6.05 -16.54
C ALA A 108 7.01 6.94 -17.75
N SER A 109 6.36 8.10 -17.87
CA SER A 109 6.54 9.04 -18.98
C SER A 109 7.88 9.78 -18.90
N SER A 110 8.35 10.10 -17.69
CA SER A 110 9.65 10.74 -17.45
C SER A 110 10.84 9.76 -17.45
N ASN A 111 10.60 8.45 -17.64
CA ASN A 111 11.60 7.39 -17.53
C ASN A 111 12.30 7.35 -16.15
N ASP A 112 11.56 7.70 -15.09
CA ASP A 112 12.01 7.51 -13.71
C ASP A 112 11.87 6.03 -13.31
N TYR A 113 12.88 5.24 -13.70
CA TYR A 113 12.91 3.80 -13.45
C TYR A 113 12.97 3.46 -11.95
N GLU A 114 13.61 4.32 -11.14
CA GLU A 114 13.71 4.11 -9.70
C GLU A 114 12.38 4.41 -9.00
N GLY A 115 11.70 5.48 -9.41
CA GLY A 115 10.35 5.81 -8.96
C GLY A 115 9.36 4.69 -9.24
N ILE A 116 9.37 4.11 -10.45
CA ILE A 116 8.52 2.96 -10.81
C ILE A 116 8.80 1.75 -9.90
N LYS A 117 10.07 1.38 -9.71
CA LYS A 117 10.41 0.22 -8.87
C LYS A 117 10.02 0.43 -7.42
N THR A 118 10.23 1.63 -6.90
CA THR A 118 9.85 1.97 -5.53
C THR A 118 8.33 1.88 -5.41
N GLY A 119 7.58 2.52 -6.30
CA GLY A 119 6.12 2.50 -6.29
C GLY A 119 5.48 1.12 -6.40
N LEU A 120 6.09 0.19 -7.17
CA LEU A 120 5.62 -1.20 -7.28
C LEU A 120 5.95 -2.07 -6.04
N ARG A 121 6.94 -1.68 -5.23
CA ARG A 121 7.41 -2.49 -4.09
C ARG A 121 6.93 -1.94 -2.74
N THR A 122 6.48 -0.69 -2.72
CA THR A 122 5.90 -0.06 -1.54
C THR A 122 4.37 -0.07 -1.62
N PRO A 123 3.68 0.23 -0.51
CA PRO A 123 2.28 0.61 -0.58
C PRO A 123 2.11 1.77 -1.58
N PRO A 124 1.04 1.76 -2.39
CA PRO A 124 -0.15 0.92 -2.28
C PRO A 124 -0.10 -0.43 -3.01
N PHE A 125 0.91 -0.70 -3.84
CA PHE A 125 0.89 -1.84 -4.75
C PHE A 125 0.88 -3.19 -4.02
N THR A 126 1.63 -3.29 -2.92
CA THR A 126 1.65 -4.48 -2.04
C THR A 126 0.28 -4.75 -1.41
N GLU A 127 -0.49 -3.71 -1.10
CA GLU A 127 -1.84 -3.83 -0.57
C GLU A 127 -2.83 -4.30 -1.63
N ILE A 128 -2.66 -3.89 -2.90
CA ILE A 128 -3.52 -4.35 -4.00
C ILE A 128 -3.43 -5.86 -4.15
N ARG A 129 -2.22 -6.43 -4.14
CA ARG A 129 -2.04 -7.90 -4.21
C ARG A 129 -2.82 -8.61 -3.12
N LYS A 130 -2.71 -8.12 -1.87
CA LYS A 130 -3.44 -8.67 -0.73
C LYS A 130 -4.95 -8.55 -0.89
N ASN A 131 -5.45 -7.37 -1.27
CA ASN A 131 -6.88 -7.12 -1.40
C ASN A 131 -7.52 -7.88 -2.57
N CYS A 132 -6.81 -8.05 -3.69
CA CYS A 132 -7.28 -8.87 -4.81
C CYS A 132 -7.45 -10.33 -4.38
N MET A 133 -6.51 -10.87 -3.59
CA MET A 133 -6.62 -12.21 -3.03
C MET A 133 -7.78 -12.37 -2.04
N VAL A 134 -8.16 -11.31 -1.30
CA VAL A 134 -9.36 -11.33 -0.46
C VAL A 134 -10.62 -11.45 -1.32
N LEU A 135 -10.70 -10.70 -2.43
CA LEU A 135 -11.84 -10.79 -3.36
C LEU A 135 -11.94 -12.16 -4.03
N ILE A 136 -10.80 -12.71 -4.50
CA ILE A 136 -10.76 -14.04 -5.12
C ILE A 136 -11.24 -15.12 -4.12
N ARG A 137 -10.88 -15.01 -2.84
CA ARG A 137 -11.32 -15.94 -1.80
C ARG A 137 -12.76 -15.69 -1.35
N GLY A 138 -13.26 -14.46 -1.54
CA GLY A 138 -14.63 -14.07 -1.22
C GLY A 138 -15.63 -14.51 -2.30
N GLY A 139 -15.19 -14.62 -3.56
CA GLY A 139 -15.90 -15.34 -4.59
C GLY A 139 -15.83 -16.83 -4.30
N GLU A 140 -16.94 -17.43 -3.90
CA GLU A 140 -17.05 -18.88 -3.68
C GLU A 140 -16.52 -19.65 -4.91
N ASP A 141 -15.95 -20.85 -4.70
CA ASP A 141 -15.36 -21.65 -5.78
C ASP A 141 -16.38 -21.91 -6.91
N GLY A 142 -16.30 -21.08 -7.95
CA GLY A 142 -17.26 -20.98 -9.04
C GLY A 142 -16.65 -20.24 -10.24
N PRO A 143 -17.38 -20.15 -11.36
CA PRO A 143 -16.87 -19.56 -12.59
C PRO A 143 -16.39 -18.12 -12.42
N ASP A 144 -17.02 -17.35 -11.54
CA ASP A 144 -16.65 -15.96 -11.24
C ASP A 144 -15.31 -15.88 -10.49
N ALA A 145 -15.03 -16.82 -9.59
CA ALA A 145 -13.76 -16.90 -8.88
C ALA A 145 -12.61 -17.28 -9.82
N GLU A 146 -12.85 -18.18 -10.78
CA GLU A 146 -11.86 -18.53 -11.81
C GLU A 146 -11.60 -17.37 -12.78
N ALA A 147 -12.64 -16.62 -13.16
CA ALA A 147 -12.48 -15.40 -13.95
C ALA A 147 -11.62 -14.35 -13.22
N LEU A 148 -11.88 -14.12 -11.93
CA LEU A 148 -11.08 -13.22 -11.09
C LEU A 148 -9.63 -13.70 -10.92
N LYS A 149 -9.40 -15.00 -10.77
CA LYS A 149 -8.04 -15.57 -10.73
C LYS A 149 -7.30 -15.32 -12.03
N SER A 150 -7.97 -15.49 -13.18
CA SER A 150 -7.38 -15.25 -14.49
C SER A 150 -7.00 -13.78 -14.69
N THR A 151 -7.92 -12.85 -14.46
CA THR A 151 -7.65 -11.41 -14.62
C THR A 151 -6.60 -10.92 -13.63
N TYR A 152 -6.58 -11.47 -12.41
CA TYR A 152 -5.52 -11.20 -11.44
C TYR A 152 -4.15 -11.69 -11.93
N ALA A 153 -4.07 -12.90 -12.50
CA ALA A 153 -2.80 -13.41 -13.04
C ALA A 153 -2.26 -12.53 -14.17
N ASP A 154 -3.13 -12.05 -15.05
CA ASP A 154 -2.77 -11.12 -16.13
C ASP A 154 -2.27 -9.78 -15.58
N PHE A 155 -2.95 -9.23 -14.56
CA PHE A 155 -2.50 -8.02 -13.87
C PHE A 155 -1.11 -8.20 -13.24
N ILE A 156 -0.88 -9.29 -12.51
CA ILE A 156 0.42 -9.55 -11.87
C ILE A 156 1.53 -9.70 -12.90
N LYS A 157 1.26 -10.43 -14.00
CA LYS A 157 2.20 -10.60 -15.09
C LYS A 157 2.59 -9.26 -15.72
N ALA A 158 1.62 -8.39 -15.99
CA ALA A 158 1.87 -7.05 -16.53
C ALA A 158 2.72 -6.20 -15.57
N ALA A 159 2.44 -6.26 -14.25
CA ALA A 159 3.21 -5.54 -13.25
C ALA A 159 4.66 -6.05 -13.11
N GLU A 160 4.87 -7.36 -13.24
CA GLU A 160 6.19 -7.97 -13.22
C GLU A 160 7.00 -7.62 -14.47
N GLU A 161 6.34 -7.53 -15.62
CA GLU A 161 6.94 -7.02 -16.85
C GLU A 161 7.38 -5.55 -16.70
N LEU A 162 6.59 -4.72 -16.03
CA LEU A 162 6.95 -3.34 -15.71
C LEU A 162 8.16 -3.25 -14.74
N ASP A 163 8.19 -4.01 -13.64
CA ASP A 163 9.34 -4.04 -12.71
C ASP A 163 10.60 -4.56 -13.41
N SER A 164 10.46 -5.59 -14.26
CA SER A 164 11.56 -6.15 -15.05
C SER A 164 12.11 -5.13 -16.05
N SER A 165 11.23 -4.45 -16.78
CA SER A 165 11.61 -3.40 -17.75
C SER A 165 12.35 -2.25 -17.05
N ALA A 166 11.82 -1.76 -15.94
CA ALA A 166 12.50 -0.74 -15.13
C ALA A 166 13.85 -1.24 -14.58
N GLY A 167 13.93 -2.51 -14.16
CA GLY A 167 15.17 -3.15 -13.72
C GLY A 167 16.24 -3.25 -14.81
N LEU A 168 15.84 -3.56 -16.04
CA LEU A 168 16.75 -3.60 -17.19
C LEU A 168 17.26 -2.21 -17.56
N ALA A 169 16.41 -1.19 -17.47
CA ALA A 169 16.79 0.19 -17.75
C ALA A 169 17.79 0.74 -16.72
N LEU A 170 17.59 0.47 -15.43
CA LEU A 170 18.55 0.80 -14.37
C LEU A 170 19.91 0.12 -14.56
N ARG A 171 19.94 -1.07 -15.20
CA ARG A 171 21.19 -1.76 -15.56
C ARG A 171 21.88 -1.17 -16.79
N GLY A 172 21.35 -0.09 -17.36
CA GLY A 172 21.96 0.63 -18.49
C GLY A 172 21.51 0.14 -19.87
N ARG A 173 20.46 -0.69 -19.97
CA ARG A 173 19.89 -1.08 -21.27
C ARG A 173 19.13 0.11 -21.88
N LYS A 174 19.52 0.48 -23.10
CA LYS A 174 18.92 1.62 -23.83
C LYS A 174 17.63 1.22 -24.55
N GLY A 175 16.77 2.21 -24.80
CA GLY A 175 15.57 2.05 -25.64
C GLY A 175 14.42 1.31 -24.96
N ILE A 176 14.42 1.20 -23.63
CA ILE A 176 13.30 0.64 -22.88
C ILE A 176 12.26 1.74 -22.67
N SER A 177 11.03 1.47 -23.05
CA SER A 177 9.88 2.33 -22.74
C SER A 177 9.05 1.68 -21.65
N LEU A 178 8.72 2.44 -20.60
CA LEU A 178 7.88 1.97 -19.51
C LEU A 178 6.38 2.18 -19.77
N ILE A 179 6.02 3.03 -20.74
CA ILE A 179 4.62 3.43 -20.95
C ILE A 179 3.72 2.25 -21.34
N GLY A 180 4.20 1.37 -22.22
CA GLY A 180 3.45 0.19 -22.65
C GLY A 180 3.19 -0.80 -21.51
N PRO A 181 4.23 -1.27 -20.79
CA PRO A 181 4.06 -2.12 -19.62
C PRO A 181 3.22 -1.47 -18.50
N TYR A 182 3.33 -0.15 -18.32
CA TYR A 182 2.49 0.62 -17.40
C TYR A 182 1.01 0.56 -17.80
N ASP A 183 0.68 0.88 -19.06
CA ASP A 183 -0.69 0.83 -19.57
C ASP A 183 -1.31 -0.56 -19.41
N ASN A 184 -0.52 -1.61 -19.69
CA ASN A 184 -0.95 -2.99 -19.51
C ASN A 184 -1.25 -3.31 -18.03
N THR A 185 -0.45 -2.78 -17.11
CA THR A 185 -0.66 -2.96 -15.66
C THR A 185 -1.96 -2.28 -15.21
N VAL A 186 -2.21 -1.04 -15.65
CA VAL A 186 -3.44 -0.31 -15.32
C VAL A 186 -4.66 -1.01 -15.94
N LYS A 187 -4.59 -1.41 -17.21
CA LYS A 187 -5.66 -2.16 -17.89
C LYS A 187 -5.95 -3.49 -17.21
N GLY A 188 -4.93 -4.23 -16.80
CA GLY A 188 -5.08 -5.48 -16.06
C GLY A 188 -5.83 -5.28 -14.73
N LEU A 189 -5.47 -4.24 -13.96
CA LEU A 189 -6.16 -3.95 -12.71
C LEU A 189 -7.60 -3.47 -12.92
N VAL A 190 -7.86 -2.70 -13.99
CA VAL A 190 -9.21 -2.29 -14.36
C VAL A 190 -10.06 -3.48 -14.81
N ALA A 191 -9.49 -4.45 -15.53
CA ALA A 191 -10.19 -5.67 -15.94
C ALA A 191 -10.50 -6.62 -14.77
N PHE A 192 -9.75 -6.52 -13.68
CA PHE A 192 -10.01 -7.25 -12.44
C PHE A 192 -11.18 -6.67 -11.61
N LEU A 193 -11.46 -5.37 -11.76
CA LEU A 193 -12.48 -4.63 -10.99
C LEU A 193 -13.87 -4.66 -11.64
#